data_AF-A0A963Q644-F1
#
_entry.id   AF-A0A963Q644-F1
#
_cell.length_a   1.000
_cell.length_b   1.000
_cell.length_c   1.000
_cell.angle_alpha   90.00
_cell.angle_beta   90.00
_cell.angle_gamma   90.00
#
_symmetry.space_group_name_H-M   'P 1'
#
loop_
_entity.id
_entity.type
_entity.pdbx_description
1 polymer ?
#
loop_
_entity_poly.entity_id
_entity_poly.type
_entity_poly.pdbx_seq_one_letter_code
_entity_poly.pdbx_strand_id
1 'polypeptide(L)'
;VLQVDRVHDLALMRFEGAAAPAMQVGDSSAVREGQAVAFMGFPIGGALGFSSVTHRALISSITPAAMPTPTARQLNAATIRSVRAGPFDIFQLDGTAYPGNSGGPLFDPESGVVLGVVNMVFIKGSRESALSQPSGISYAIPSRFVAELIEDGLRK
;
A
#
# COMPACT_ATOMS: atom_id res chain seq x y z
N VAL A 1 -0.04 13.70 -12.78
CA VAL A 1 0.41 12.32 -12.52
C VAL A 1 1.60 12.05 -13.43
N LEU A 2 2.73 11.61 -12.88
CA LEU A 2 3.96 11.34 -13.65
C LEU A 2 3.97 9.91 -14.21
N GLN A 3 3.58 8.93 -13.39
CA GLN A 3 3.61 7.52 -13.74
C GLN A 3 2.57 6.76 -12.90
N VAL A 4 2.03 5.66 -13.42
CA VAL A 4 1.08 4.79 -12.72
C VAL A 4 1.50 3.34 -12.90
N ASP A 5 1.68 2.64 -11.79
CA ASP A 5 1.84 1.19 -11.76
C ASP A 5 0.50 0.55 -11.38
N ARG A 6 -0.17 -0.02 -12.38
CA ARG A 6 -1.48 -0.67 -12.19
C ARG A 6 -1.37 -2.08 -11.62
N VAL A 7 -0.19 -2.69 -11.62
CA VAL A 7 0.00 -4.05 -11.10
C VAL A 7 0.12 -3.99 -9.58
N HIS A 8 0.92 -3.04 -9.09
CA HIS A 8 1.13 -2.83 -7.66
C HIS A 8 0.18 -1.77 -7.05
N ASP A 9 -0.70 -1.18 -7.87
CA ASP A 9 -1.66 -0.15 -7.48
C ASP A 9 -0.98 1.06 -6.81
N LEU A 10 0.02 1.60 -7.50
CA LEU A 10 0.80 2.77 -7.10
C LEU A 10 0.70 3.87 -8.16
N ALA A 11 0.75 5.13 -7.72
CA ALA A 11 0.79 6.29 -8.60
C ALA A 11 1.85 7.29 -8.12
N LEU A 12 2.70 7.73 -9.05
CA LEU A 12 3.65 8.80 -8.81
C LEU A 12 3.03 10.13 -9.23
N MET A 13 2.93 11.06 -8.28
CA MET A 13 2.30 12.36 -8.48
C MET A 13 3.31 13.47 -8.25
N ARG A 14 3.13 14.56 -9.01
CA ARG A 14 3.85 15.82 -8.82
C ARG A 14 2.85 16.85 -8.35
N PHE A 15 3.24 17.65 -7.38
CA PHE A 15 2.51 18.83 -6.94
C PHE A 15 3.35 20.09 -7.23
N GLU A 16 2.69 21.23 -7.30
CA GLU A 16 3.34 22.54 -7.43
C GLU A 16 3.55 23.18 -6.05
N GLY A 17 4.64 23.92 -5.89
CA GLY A 17 4.98 24.61 -4.65
C GLY A 17 6.36 24.26 -4.13
N ALA A 18 6.64 24.71 -2.90
CA ALA A 18 7.90 24.42 -2.23
C ALA A 18 8.01 22.92 -1.86
N ALA A 19 9.23 22.39 -1.91
CA ALA A 19 9.50 21.04 -1.46
C ALA A 19 9.16 20.90 0.03
N ALA A 20 8.40 19.85 0.36
CA ALA A 20 8.16 19.46 1.74
C ALA A 20 9.31 18.57 2.25
N PRO A 21 9.49 18.45 3.59
CA PRO A 21 10.37 17.43 4.15
C PRO A 21 10.00 16.05 3.60
N ALA A 22 10.99 15.35 3.04
CA ALA A 22 10.81 14.04 2.45
C ALA A 22 11.15 12.94 3.47
N MET A 23 10.37 11.86 3.46
CA MET A 23 10.70 10.64 4.20
C MET A 23 11.70 9.81 3.37
N GLN A 24 12.63 9.14 4.07
CA GLN A 24 13.54 8.22 3.42
C GLN A 24 12.80 6.92 3.07
N VAL A 25 12.93 6.47 1.81
CA VAL A 25 12.46 5.15 1.38
C VAL A 25 13.54 4.13 1.67
N GLY A 26 13.23 3.12 2.49
CA GLY A 26 14.15 2.06 2.89
C GLY A 26 14.06 0.83 2.02
N ASP A 27 14.96 -0.13 2.27
CA ASP A 27 14.96 -1.43 1.61
C ASP A 27 13.95 -2.38 2.24
N SER A 28 12.84 -2.61 1.53
CA SER A 28 11.81 -3.57 1.96
C SER A 28 12.27 -5.04 1.97
N SER A 29 13.38 -5.40 1.32
CA SER A 29 13.90 -6.78 1.33
C SER A 29 14.47 -7.20 2.68
N ALA A 30 14.82 -6.22 3.52
CA ALA A 30 15.29 -6.43 4.89
C ALA A 30 14.14 -6.65 5.90
N VAL A 31 12.89 -6.37 5.50
CA VAL A 31 11.72 -6.52 6.38
C VAL A 31 11.49 -7.98 6.73
N ARG A 32 11.06 -8.24 7.98
CA ARG A 32 10.81 -9.60 8.49
C ARG A 32 9.42 -9.69 9.12
N GLU A 33 8.83 -10.88 9.06
CA GLU A 33 7.64 -11.19 9.85
C GLU A 33 7.93 -10.98 11.34
N GLY A 34 6.95 -10.46 12.07
CA GLY A 34 7.07 -10.04 13.47
C GLY A 34 7.69 -8.65 13.67
N GLN A 35 8.18 -7.98 12.62
CA GLN A 35 8.72 -6.63 12.74
C GLN A 35 7.63 -5.62 13.09
N ALA A 36 7.89 -4.78 14.10
CA ALA A 36 7.01 -3.68 14.46
C ALA A 36 7.09 -2.55 13.43
N VAL A 37 5.93 -2.07 13.03
CA VAL A 37 5.74 -1.03 12.02
C VAL A 37 4.63 -0.07 12.45
N ALA A 38 4.61 1.11 11.83
CA ALA A 38 3.50 2.04 11.93
C ALA A 38 3.01 2.44 10.55
N PHE A 39 1.74 2.77 10.44
CA PHE A 39 1.20 3.39 9.24
C PHE A 39 0.34 4.59 9.60
N MET A 40 0.27 5.54 8.68
CA MET A 40 -0.51 6.77 8.90
C MET A 40 -1.36 7.14 7.69
N GLY A 41 -2.39 7.94 7.95
CA GLY A 41 -3.27 8.46 6.92
C GLY A 41 -4.36 9.35 7.51
N PHE A 42 -5.44 9.53 6.75
CA PHE A 42 -6.59 10.35 7.13
C PHE A 42 -7.86 9.48 7.13
N PRO A 43 -7.97 8.50 8.06
CA PRO A 43 -9.05 7.53 8.05
C PRO A 43 -10.40 8.24 8.23
N ILE A 44 -11.38 7.86 7.41
CA ILE A 44 -12.78 8.30 7.53
C ILE A 44 -12.89 9.85 7.49
N GLY A 45 -11.97 10.53 6.78
CA GLY A 45 -11.86 11.99 6.82
C GLY A 45 -13.15 12.74 6.46
N GLY A 46 -13.98 12.18 5.58
CA GLY A 46 -15.27 12.76 5.22
C GLY A 46 -16.34 12.76 6.34
N ALA A 47 -16.17 11.96 7.39
CA ALA A 47 -17.12 11.89 8.52
C ALA A 47 -16.52 12.28 9.88
N LEU A 48 -15.20 12.15 10.06
CA LEU A 48 -14.52 12.47 11.34
C LEU A 48 -13.54 13.66 11.24
N GLY A 49 -13.42 14.28 10.06
CA GLY A 49 -12.49 15.38 9.78
C GLY A 49 -11.11 14.90 9.31
N PHE A 50 -10.34 15.81 8.72
CA PHE A 50 -9.02 15.52 8.12
C PHE A 50 -7.88 15.60 9.14
N SER A 51 -7.98 14.81 10.21
CA SER A 51 -6.88 14.64 11.16
C SER A 51 -5.98 13.48 10.73
N SER A 52 -4.68 13.68 10.81
CA SER A 52 -3.71 12.61 10.60
C SER A 52 -3.79 11.62 11.77
N VAL A 53 -3.91 10.32 11.46
CA VAL A 53 -3.93 9.25 12.46
C VAL A 53 -2.79 8.30 12.18
N THR A 54 -2.11 7.85 13.25
CA THR A 54 -1.04 6.85 13.19
C THR A 54 -1.50 5.59 13.93
N HIS A 55 -1.33 4.44 13.29
CA HIS A 55 -1.59 3.12 13.85
C HIS A 55 -0.28 2.35 13.96
N ARG A 56 -0.14 1.53 15.00
CA ARG A 56 0.93 0.54 15.11
C ARG A 56 0.42 -0.83 14.66
N ALA A 57 1.31 -1.61 14.07
CA ALA A 57 1.06 -3.00 13.65
C ALA A 57 2.38 -3.78 13.64
N LEU A 58 2.28 -5.08 13.39
CA LEU A 58 3.37 -5.97 13.06
C LEU A 58 3.25 -6.39 11.58
N ILE A 59 4.38 -6.75 10.98
CA ILE A 59 4.37 -7.56 9.76
C ILE A 59 3.91 -8.97 10.15
N SER A 60 2.63 -9.27 9.99
CA SER A 60 2.08 -10.59 10.33
C SER A 60 2.54 -11.68 9.37
N SER A 61 2.61 -11.34 8.08
CA SER A 61 3.14 -12.26 7.07
C SER A 61 3.68 -11.52 5.85
N ILE A 62 4.69 -12.10 5.20
CA ILE A 62 5.12 -11.73 3.85
C ILE A 62 4.60 -12.80 2.91
N THR A 63 3.58 -12.45 2.11
CA THR A 63 2.81 -13.42 1.35
C THR A 63 2.59 -12.95 -0.08
N PRO A 64 2.51 -13.85 -1.07
CA PRO A 64 2.15 -13.45 -2.43
C PRO A 64 0.77 -12.76 -2.44
N ALA A 65 0.69 -11.63 -3.15
CA ALA A 65 -0.57 -10.97 -3.46
C ALA A 65 -1.52 -12.00 -4.08
N ALA A 66 -2.60 -12.32 -3.36
CA ALA A 66 -3.61 -13.28 -3.80
C ALA A 66 -4.38 -12.70 -4.99
N MET A 67 -3.81 -12.83 -6.18
CA MET A 67 -4.50 -12.52 -7.41
C MET A 67 -5.49 -13.66 -7.68
N PRO A 68 -6.80 -13.41 -7.75
CA PRO A 68 -7.76 -14.47 -8.07
C PRO A 68 -7.39 -15.08 -9.43
N THR A 69 -7.30 -16.41 -9.49
CA THR A 69 -7.12 -17.12 -10.76
C THR A 69 -8.24 -16.70 -11.70
N PRO A 70 -7.94 -16.04 -12.82
CA PRO A 70 -8.98 -15.48 -13.67
C PRO A 70 -9.82 -16.61 -14.25
N THR A 71 -11.12 -16.58 -14.02
CA THR A 71 -12.02 -17.39 -14.83
C THR A 71 -12.13 -16.74 -16.22
N ALA A 72 -12.40 -17.52 -17.27
CA ALA A 72 -12.53 -17.00 -18.64
C ALA A 72 -13.57 -15.86 -18.75
N ARG A 73 -14.53 -15.78 -17.82
CA ARG A 73 -15.55 -14.71 -17.74
C ARG A 73 -15.06 -13.42 -17.07
N GLN A 74 -13.94 -13.45 -16.36
CA GLN A 74 -13.35 -12.32 -15.62
C GLN A 74 -12.06 -11.80 -16.27
N LEU A 75 -11.75 -12.28 -17.48
CA LEU A 75 -10.58 -11.88 -18.22
C LEU A 75 -10.79 -10.47 -18.78
N ASN A 76 -10.11 -9.49 -18.20
CA ASN A 76 -10.04 -8.13 -18.71
C ASN A 76 -8.58 -7.68 -18.82
N ALA A 77 -8.33 -6.51 -19.39
CA ALA A 77 -6.97 -6.02 -19.62
C ALA A 77 -6.15 -5.87 -18.32
N ALA A 78 -6.77 -5.56 -17.18
CA ALA A 78 -6.08 -5.49 -15.89
C ALA A 78 -5.68 -6.89 -15.41
N THR A 79 -6.59 -7.84 -15.47
CA THR A 79 -6.36 -9.24 -15.10
C THR A 79 -5.29 -9.92 -15.99
N ILE A 80 -5.25 -9.61 -17.29
CA ILE A 80 -4.21 -10.14 -18.19
C ILE A 80 -2.82 -9.59 -17.84
N ARG A 81 -2.74 -8.29 -17.50
CA ARG A 81 -1.47 -7.67 -17.09
C ARG A 81 -0.97 -8.25 -15.78
N SER A 82 -1.87 -8.46 -14.83
CA SER A 82 -1.52 -9.01 -13.52
C SER A 82 -1.03 -10.46 -13.62
N VAL A 83 -1.67 -11.29 -14.47
CA VAL A 83 -1.17 -12.64 -14.80
C VAL A 83 0.22 -12.60 -15.45
N ARG A 84 0.46 -11.67 -16.38
CA ARG A 84 1.77 -11.55 -17.06
C ARG A 84 2.88 -11.13 -16.09
N ALA A 85 2.57 -10.25 -15.14
CA ALA A 85 3.53 -9.79 -14.14
C ALA A 85 3.93 -10.89 -13.14
N GLY A 86 3.04 -11.87 -12.92
CA GLY A 86 3.25 -12.94 -11.96
C GLY A 86 2.97 -12.50 -10.52
N PRO A 87 2.93 -13.46 -9.57
CA PRO A 87 2.72 -13.14 -8.17
C PRO A 87 3.89 -12.30 -7.64
N PHE A 88 3.59 -11.40 -6.72
CA PHE A 88 4.58 -10.63 -5.98
C PHE A 88 4.23 -10.60 -4.50
N ASP A 89 5.24 -10.51 -3.64
CA ASP A 89 5.03 -10.47 -2.19
C ASP A 89 4.49 -9.12 -1.72
N ILE A 90 3.56 -9.19 -0.78
CA ILE A 90 2.98 -8.07 -0.04
C ILE A 90 3.14 -8.30 1.46
N PHE A 91 3.09 -7.20 2.22
CA PHE A 91 3.09 -7.27 3.68
C PHE A 91 1.65 -7.35 4.18
N GLN A 92 1.34 -8.40 4.93
CA GLN A 92 0.13 -8.50 5.71
C GLN A 92 0.39 -7.92 7.11
N LEU A 93 -0.54 -7.13 7.62
CA LEU A 93 -0.45 -6.41 8.89
C LEU A 93 -1.58 -6.84 9.83
N ASP A 94 -1.30 -6.93 11.12
CA ASP A 94 -2.30 -7.15 12.20
C ASP A 94 -2.91 -5.83 12.70
N GLY A 95 -3.10 -4.88 11.78
CA GLY A 95 -3.72 -3.60 12.03
C GLY A 95 -4.92 -3.37 11.12
N THR A 96 -5.90 -2.62 11.60
CA THR A 96 -7.06 -2.23 10.80
C THR A 96 -6.79 -0.93 10.04
N ALA A 97 -6.77 -1.00 8.72
CA ALA A 97 -6.73 0.16 7.85
C ALA A 97 -8.14 0.51 7.36
N TYR A 98 -8.60 1.70 7.73
CA TYR A 98 -9.83 2.29 7.18
C TYR A 98 -9.60 3.03 5.86
N PRO A 99 -10.67 3.27 5.07
CA PRO A 99 -10.61 4.18 3.94
C PRO A 99 -10.01 5.53 4.34
N GLY A 100 -8.96 5.95 3.63
CA GLY A 100 -8.15 7.13 3.96
C GLY A 100 -6.75 6.81 4.50
N ASN A 101 -6.48 5.56 4.89
CA ASN A 101 -5.11 5.07 5.10
C ASN A 101 -4.44 4.60 3.80
N SER A 102 -5.23 4.17 2.80
CA SER A 102 -4.72 3.71 1.51
C SER A 102 -3.89 4.80 0.84
N GLY A 103 -2.69 4.46 0.37
CA GLY A 103 -1.70 5.40 -0.16
C GLY A 103 -0.80 6.04 0.91
N GLY A 104 -1.11 5.85 2.20
CA GLY A 104 -0.27 6.29 3.30
C GLY A 104 0.97 5.40 3.50
N PRO A 105 2.04 5.93 4.13
CA PRO A 105 3.27 5.18 4.32
C PRO A 105 3.09 4.11 5.41
N LEU A 106 3.68 2.95 5.17
CA LEU A 106 4.07 1.98 6.19
C LEU A 106 5.55 2.22 6.49
N PHE A 107 5.90 2.47 7.75
CA PHE A 107 7.24 2.89 8.14
C PHE A 107 7.69 2.27 9.46
N ASP A 108 9.00 2.23 9.65
CA ASP A 108 9.63 1.87 10.92
C ASP A 108 9.42 3.02 11.93
N PRO A 109 8.76 2.78 13.08
CA PRO A 109 8.39 3.86 14.00
C PRO A 109 9.56 4.47 14.76
N GLU A 110 10.73 3.82 14.80
CA GLU A 110 11.91 4.34 15.49
C GLU A 110 12.74 5.23 14.56
N SER A 111 12.93 4.81 13.31
CA SER A 111 13.76 5.51 12.33
C SER A 111 12.97 6.46 11.40
N GLY A 112 11.66 6.24 11.26
CA GLY A 112 10.81 6.96 10.30
C GLY A 112 11.01 6.52 8.84
N VAL A 113 11.81 5.48 8.59
CA VAL A 113 12.09 4.97 7.24
C VAL A 113 10.85 4.27 6.68
N VAL A 114 10.47 4.62 5.45
CA VAL A 114 9.32 4.04 4.74
C VAL A 114 9.69 2.66 4.20
N LEU A 115 8.91 1.66 4.60
CA LEU A 115 9.07 0.26 4.22
C LEU A 115 8.00 -0.20 3.22
N GLY A 116 6.93 0.57 3.05
CA GLY A 116 5.89 0.28 2.07
C GLY A 116 4.77 1.32 2.02
N VAL A 117 3.72 0.99 1.28
CA VAL A 117 2.52 1.83 1.12
C VAL A 117 1.28 1.01 1.42
N VAL A 118 0.43 1.49 2.32
CA VAL A 118 -0.81 0.80 2.69
C VAL A 118 -1.74 0.71 1.48
N ASN A 119 -2.29 -0.47 1.22
CA ASN A 119 -3.19 -0.73 0.11
C ASN A 119 -4.47 -1.45 0.58
N MET A 120 -5.63 -0.89 0.26
CA MET A 120 -6.93 -1.43 0.68
C MET A 120 -7.53 -2.44 -0.31
N VAL A 121 -7.04 -2.52 -1.55
CA VAL A 121 -7.64 -3.34 -2.63
C VAL A 121 -7.57 -4.85 -2.31
N PHE A 122 -6.59 -5.29 -1.52
CA PHE A 122 -6.47 -6.69 -1.10
C PHE A 122 -7.40 -7.10 0.05
N ILE A 123 -8.06 -6.15 0.72
CA ILE A 123 -9.09 -6.46 1.71
C ILE A 123 -10.35 -6.84 0.94
N LYS A 124 -10.71 -8.14 0.97
CA LYS A 124 -11.95 -8.65 0.37
C LYS A 124 -13.17 -7.93 0.98
N GLY A 125 -13.73 -6.95 0.27
CA GLY A 125 -14.97 -6.27 0.65
C GLY A 125 -15.15 -4.93 -0.06
N SER A 126 -16.39 -4.48 -0.21
CA SER A 126 -16.65 -3.11 -0.65
C SER A 126 -16.22 -2.12 0.45
N ARG A 127 -16.12 -0.82 0.11
CA ARG A 127 -15.78 0.24 1.09
C ARG A 127 -16.72 0.23 2.30
N GLU A 128 -17.98 -0.16 2.08
CA GLU A 128 -19.03 -0.33 3.09
C GLU A 128 -18.75 -1.55 3.99
N SER A 129 -18.23 -2.65 3.44
CA SER A 129 -17.81 -3.82 4.22
C SER A 129 -16.58 -3.51 5.08
N ALA A 130 -15.61 -2.75 4.57
CA ALA A 130 -14.44 -2.34 5.34
C ALA A 130 -14.78 -1.45 6.55
N LEU A 131 -15.88 -0.69 6.46
CA LEU A 131 -16.38 0.16 7.56
C LEU A 131 -17.27 -0.60 8.56
N SER A 132 -18.05 -1.58 8.10
CA SER A 132 -19.01 -2.32 8.94
C SER A 132 -18.45 -3.58 9.57
N GLN A 133 -17.45 -4.22 8.94
CA GLN A 133 -16.80 -5.46 9.41
C GLN A 133 -15.29 -5.43 9.05
N PRO A 134 -14.49 -4.61 9.75
CA PRO A 134 -13.04 -4.62 9.54
C PRO A 134 -12.48 -6.01 9.89
N SER A 135 -11.70 -6.60 8.98
CA SER A 135 -11.10 -7.94 9.17
C SER A 135 -10.02 -7.99 10.24
N GLY A 136 -9.55 -6.84 10.74
CA GLY A 136 -8.34 -6.74 11.56
C GLY A 136 -7.05 -6.99 10.78
N ILE A 137 -7.14 -7.16 9.45
CA ILE A 137 -6.01 -7.48 8.58
C ILE A 137 -5.91 -6.41 7.50
N SER A 138 -4.73 -5.84 7.34
CA SER A 138 -4.43 -4.88 6.28
C SER A 138 -3.24 -5.32 5.45
N TYR A 139 -3.05 -4.69 4.31
CA TYR A 139 -1.94 -5.01 3.42
C TYR A 139 -1.15 -3.76 3.04
N ALA A 140 0.13 -3.95 2.75
CA ALA A 140 0.99 -2.92 2.21
C ALA A 140 1.86 -3.45 1.07
N ILE A 141 2.07 -2.59 0.08
CA ILE A 141 2.98 -2.80 -1.04
C ILE A 141 4.40 -2.51 -0.56
N PRO A 142 5.37 -3.43 -0.72
CA PRO A 142 6.76 -3.20 -0.33
C PRO A 142 7.40 -1.99 -1.02
N SER A 143 8.26 -1.26 -0.31
CA SER A 143 8.91 -0.04 -0.79
C SER A 143 9.78 -0.24 -2.04
N ARG A 144 10.24 -1.46 -2.35
CA ARG A 144 10.96 -1.73 -3.61
C ARG A 144 10.18 -1.29 -4.84
N PHE A 145 8.85 -1.48 -4.85
CA PHE A 145 7.99 -1.06 -5.96
C PHE A 145 7.80 0.45 -6.02
N VAL A 146 7.89 1.13 -4.87
CA VAL A 146 7.90 2.59 -4.82
C VAL A 146 9.20 3.12 -5.43
N ALA A 147 10.34 2.51 -5.08
CA ALA A 147 11.65 2.90 -5.63
C ALA A 147 11.71 2.67 -7.15
N GLU A 148 11.27 1.50 -7.62
CA GLU A 148 11.15 1.17 -9.05
C GLU A 148 10.28 2.20 -9.79
N LEU A 149 9.10 2.54 -9.23
CA LEU A 149 8.19 3.51 -9.83
C LEU A 149 8.78 4.93 -9.91
N ILE A 150 9.54 5.34 -8.90
CA ILE A 150 10.24 6.64 -8.89
C ILE A 150 11.32 6.65 -9.96
N GLU A 151 12.15 5.61 -10.02
CA GLU A 151 13.21 5.51 -11.04
C GLU A 151 12.63 5.55 -12.46
N ASP A 152 11.59 4.78 -12.73
CA ASP A 152 10.92 4.75 -14.04
C ASP A 152 10.27 6.08 -14.40
N GLY A 153 9.70 6.76 -13.40
CA GLY A 153 9.03 8.06 -13.57
C GLY A 153 10.00 9.22 -13.82
N LEU A 154 11.22 9.15 -13.28
CA LEU A 154 12.24 10.21 -13.40
C LEU A 154 13.16 10.05 -14.61
N ARG A 155 13.21 8.86 -15.23
CA ARG A 155 13.96 8.62 -16.48
C ARG A 155 13.27 9.19 -17.73
N LYS A 156 12.03 9.66 -17.62
CA LYS A 156 11.24 10.28 -18.70
C LYS A 156 11.27 11.79 -18.62
#